data_AF-A0A7J6SW52-F1
#
_entry.id   AF-A0A7J6SW52-F1
#
_cell.length_a   1.000
_cell.length_b   1.000
_cell.length_c   1.000
_cell.angle_alpha   90.00
_cell.angle_beta   90.00
_cell.angle_gamma   90.00
#
_symmetry.space_group_name_H-M   'P 1'
#
loop_
_entity.id
_entity.type
_entity.pdbx_description
1 polymer ?
#
loop_
_entity_poly.entity_id
_entity_poly.type
_entity_poly.pdbx_seq_one_letter_code
_entity_poly.pdbx_strand_id
1 'polypeptide(L)'
;RGGIEERTGCRLQIKGQFYQQNAYVPPGCRKLYIEIIGNSAVACQRAKAECRDVCEEWAKTTLNIPQGRLMRTNMPQRKRRKLDW
;
A
#
# COMPACT_ATOMS: atom_id res chain seq x y z
N ARG A 1 23.14 3.29 -1.47
CA ARG A 1 21.94 2.58 -0.93
C ARG A 1 21.03 2.31 -2.12
N GLY A 2 20.83 1.04 -2.49
CA GLY A 2 20.02 0.67 -3.65
C GLY A 2 18.53 0.91 -3.44
N GLY A 3 17.74 1.03 -4.51
CA GLY A 3 16.27 1.17 -4.43
C GLY A 3 15.57 -0.04 -3.80
N ILE A 4 14.26 0.06 -3.52
CA ILE A 4 13.46 -1.08 -2.99
C ILE A 4 13.59 -2.29 -3.93
N GLU A 5 13.63 -2.04 -5.24
CA GLU A 5 13.80 -3.10 -6.26
C GLU A 5 15.13 -3.85 -6.09
N GLU A 6 16.25 -3.14 -5.91
CA GLU A 6 17.57 -3.74 -5.70
C GLU A 6 17.63 -4.56 -4.39
N ARG A 7 17.01 -4.07 -3.31
CA ARG A 7 17.03 -4.74 -2.00
C ARG A 7 16.17 -5.99 -1.94
N THR A 8 15.09 -6.02 -2.72
CA THR A 8 14.07 -7.08 -2.64
C THR A 8 14.08 -8.02 -3.84
N GLY A 9 14.77 -7.64 -4.92
CA GLY A 9 14.72 -8.35 -6.20
C GLY A 9 13.34 -8.30 -6.87
N CYS A 10 12.43 -7.45 -6.37
CA CYS A 10 11.11 -7.26 -6.97
C CYS A 10 11.13 -6.08 -7.94
N ARG A 11 10.20 -6.09 -8.90
CA ARG A 11 9.89 -4.95 -9.75
C ARG A 11 8.65 -4.22 -9.23
N LEU A 12 8.69 -2.89 -9.24
CA LEU A 12 7.63 -2.00 -8.79
C LEU A 12 7.09 -1.19 -9.96
N GLN A 13 5.77 -1.08 -10.07
CA GLN A 13 5.11 -0.24 -11.08
C GLN A 13 3.98 0.55 -10.44
N ILE A 14 3.90 1.86 -10.73
CA ILE A 14 2.76 2.68 -10.33
C ILE A 14 1.70 2.54 -11.42
N LYS A 15 0.49 2.14 -11.03
CA LYS A 15 -0.64 1.90 -11.94
C LYS A 15 -1.94 2.47 -11.39
N GLY A 16 -2.95 2.56 -12.24
CA GLY A 16 -4.27 3.09 -11.90
C GLY A 16 -4.30 4.62 -11.85
N GLN A 17 -5.41 5.17 -11.37
CA GLN A 17 -5.67 6.61 -11.36
C GLN A 17 -5.92 7.09 -9.93
N PHE A 18 -5.43 8.28 -9.58
CA PHE A 18 -5.80 8.90 -8.31
C PHE A 18 -7.27 9.31 -8.32
N TYR A 19 -8.01 8.88 -7.31
CA TYR A 19 -9.35 9.33 -6.99
C TYR A 19 -9.33 9.87 -5.57
N GLN A 20 -9.98 11.01 -5.33
CA GLN A 20 -10.10 11.57 -3.98
C GLN A 20 -10.78 10.57 -3.03
N GLN A 21 -10.58 10.77 -1.73
CA GLN A 21 -11.22 9.93 -0.72
C GLN A 21 -12.75 10.02 -0.89
N ASN A 22 -13.41 8.86 -0.88
CA ASN A 22 -14.86 8.70 -1.14
C ASN A 22 -15.34 9.07 -2.55
N ALA A 23 -14.45 9.39 -3.50
CA ALA A 23 -14.85 9.59 -4.89
C ALA A 23 -15.31 8.27 -5.53
N TYR A 24 -16.30 8.38 -6.42
CA TYR A 24 -16.79 7.28 -7.24
C TYR A 24 -15.67 6.76 -8.16
N VAL A 25 -15.48 5.44 -8.20
CA VAL A 25 -14.55 4.78 -9.13
C VAL A 25 -15.39 4.10 -10.22
N PRO A 26 -15.24 4.50 -11.49
CA PRO A 26 -15.98 3.89 -12.59
C PRO A 26 -15.72 2.37 -12.68
N PRO A 27 -16.69 1.58 -13.17
CA PRO A 27 -16.51 0.15 -13.38
C PRO A 27 -15.32 -0.13 -14.30
N GLY A 28 -14.50 -1.12 -13.96
CA GLY A 28 -13.29 -1.47 -14.72
C GLY A 28 -12.06 -0.61 -14.40
N CYS A 29 -12.22 0.54 -13.75
CA CYS A 29 -11.10 1.35 -13.29
C CYS A 29 -10.55 0.85 -11.93
N ARG A 30 -9.26 1.13 -11.67
CA ARG A 30 -8.61 0.87 -10.38
C ARG A 30 -8.06 2.17 -9.80
N LYS A 31 -8.23 2.33 -8.48
CA LYS A 31 -7.55 3.40 -7.72
C LYS A 31 -6.04 3.25 -7.83
N LEU A 32 -5.31 4.36 -7.75
CA LEU A 32 -3.86 4.41 -7.77
C LEU A 32 -3.25 3.38 -6.82
N TYR A 33 -2.34 2.57 -7.32
CA TYR A 33 -1.71 1.48 -6.59
C TYR A 33 -0.28 1.24 -7.07
N ILE A 34 0.51 0.58 -6.22
CA ILE A 34 1.82 0.05 -6.57
C ILE A 34 1.65 -1.45 -6.84
N GLU A 35 1.94 -1.87 -8.06
CA GLU A 35 2.05 -3.28 -8.40
C GLU A 35 3.46 -3.77 -8.07
N ILE A 36 3.55 -4.93 -7.41
CA ILE A 36 4.79 -5.57 -7.01
C ILE A 36 4.87 -6.93 -7.69
N ILE A 37 5.91 -7.11 -8.52
CA ILE A 37 6.15 -8.34 -9.27
C ILE A 37 7.45 -8.96 -8.74
N GLY A 38 7.40 -10.22 -8.32
CA GLY A 38 8.58 -10.90 -7.81
C GLY A 38 8.45 -12.42 -7.89
N ASN A 39 9.58 -13.10 -7.75
CA ASN A 39 9.68 -14.55 -7.94
C ASN A 39 9.22 -15.35 -6.70
N SER A 40 8.95 -14.70 -5.57
CA SER A 40 8.44 -15.36 -4.37
C SER A 40 7.50 -14.46 -3.59
N ALA A 41 6.52 -15.09 -2.92
CA ALA A 41 5.59 -14.38 -2.05
C ALA A 41 6.32 -13.64 -0.92
N VAL A 42 7.40 -14.23 -0.37
CA VAL A 42 8.20 -13.61 0.71
C VAL A 42 8.87 -12.32 0.23
N ALA A 43 9.47 -12.33 -0.97
CA ALA A 43 10.07 -11.13 -1.54
C ALA A 43 9.03 -10.02 -1.76
N CYS A 44 7.86 -10.36 -2.31
CA CYS A 44 6.77 -9.40 -2.50
C CYS A 44 6.25 -8.83 -1.18
N GLN A 45 6.16 -9.64 -0.11
CA GLN A 45 5.75 -9.12 1.21
C GLN A 45 6.79 -8.17 1.81
N ARG A 46 8.08 -8.45 1.64
CA ARG A 46 9.15 -7.54 2.07
C ARG A 46 9.10 -6.21 1.31
N ALA A 47 8.98 -6.26 -0.03
CA ALA A 47 8.83 -5.07 -0.86
C ALA A 47 7.58 -4.27 -0.49
N LYS A 48 6.45 -4.93 -0.21
CA LYS A 48 5.22 -4.27 0.26
C LYS A 48 5.43 -3.51 1.57
N ALA A 49 6.14 -4.10 2.54
CA ALA A 49 6.44 -3.45 3.80
C ALA A 49 7.29 -2.19 3.58
N GLU A 50 8.37 -2.31 2.81
CA GLU A 50 9.24 -1.16 2.52
C GLU A 50 8.52 -0.05 1.73
N CYS A 51 7.69 -0.40 0.73
CA CYS A 51 6.88 0.59 0.01
C CYS A 51 5.94 1.33 0.95
N ARG A 52 5.34 0.62 1.90
CA ARG A 52 4.45 1.23 2.89
C ARG A 52 5.20 2.22 3.78
N ASP A 53 6.36 1.84 4.31
CA ASP A 53 7.15 2.70 5.19
C ASP A 53 7.57 3.98 4.46
N VAL A 54 7.99 3.88 3.19
CA VAL A 54 8.33 5.04 2.35
C VAL A 54 7.12 5.93 2.10
N CYS A 55 5.96 5.35 1.76
CA CYS A 55 4.73 6.12 1.55
C CYS A 55 4.26 6.83 2.82
N GLU A 56 4.36 6.18 3.98
CA GLU A 56 4.01 6.80 5.27
C GLU A 56 4.97 7.94 5.62
N GLU A 57 6.27 7.78 5.35
CA GLU A 57 7.25 8.83 5.56
C GLU A 57 7.03 10.04 4.64
N TRP A 58 6.73 9.80 3.36
CA TRP A 58 6.38 10.85 2.41
C TRP A 58 5.07 11.55 2.78
N ALA A 59 4.10 10.81 3.30
CA ALA A 59 2.85 11.39 3.76
C ALA A 59 3.09 12.35 4.94
N LYS A 60 3.98 12.03 5.88
CA LYS A 60 4.32 12.94 7.00
C LYS A 60 5.02 14.22 6.53
N THR A 61 5.88 14.13 5.52
CA THR A 61 6.67 15.27 5.04
C THR A 61 5.91 16.15 4.06
N THR A 62 5.07 15.56 3.21
CA THR A 62 4.41 16.25 2.09
C THR A 62 3.01 16.75 2.47
N LEU A 63 2.29 15.96 3.27
CA LEU A 63 1.02 16.40 3.84
C LEU A 63 1.37 16.88 5.25
N ASN A 64 1.10 18.15 5.55
CA ASN A 64 1.33 18.74 6.87
C ASN A 64 0.34 18.15 7.91
N ILE A 65 0.35 16.82 8.06
CA ILE A 65 -0.53 16.03 8.91
C ILE A 65 0.02 16.17 10.33
N PRO A 66 -0.72 16.78 11.26
CA PRO A 66 -0.31 16.82 12.65
C PRO A 66 -0.07 15.39 13.14
N GLN A 67 1.10 15.14 13.74
CA GLN A 67 1.61 13.81 14.11
C GLN A 67 0.62 12.91 14.88
N GLY A 68 -0.45 13.47 15.45
CA GLY A 68 -1.49 12.75 16.19
C GLY A 68 -2.58 12.03 15.37
N ARG A 69 -2.70 12.22 14.04
CA ARG A 69 -3.85 11.70 13.27
C ARG A 69 -3.60 10.45 12.41
N LEU A 70 -2.38 9.89 12.40
CA LEU A 70 -2.11 8.57 11.81
C LEU A 70 -2.52 7.39 12.72
N MET A 71 -3.26 7.65 13.80
CA MET A 71 -3.89 6.61 14.59
C MET A 71 -5.05 5.98 13.82
N ARG A 72 -4.78 4.80 13.23
CA ARG A 72 -5.74 3.69 13.09
C ARG A 72 -7.17 4.08 12.72
N THR A 73 -7.39 4.94 11.73
CA THR A 73 -8.74 5.16 11.22
C THR A 73 -9.05 4.08 10.17
N ASN A 74 -9.72 3.03 10.66
CA ASN A 74 -10.56 2.11 9.92
C ASN A 74 -9.89 1.21 8.88
N MET A 75 -8.92 0.39 9.31
CA MET A 75 -8.83 -0.94 8.69
C MET A 75 -10.06 -1.73 9.14
N PRO A 76 -10.98 -2.16 8.25
CA PRO A 76 -12.03 -3.08 8.67
C PRO A 76 -11.33 -4.30 9.25
N GLN A 77 -11.51 -4.52 10.55
CA GLN A 77 -11.11 -5.74 11.24
C GLN A 77 -11.82 -6.86 10.48
N ARG A 78 -11.10 -7.56 9.59
CA ARG A 78 -11.64 -8.68 8.83
C ARG A 78 -12.02 -9.72 9.88
N LYS A 79 -13.28 -9.76 10.29
CA LYS A 79 -13.81 -10.79 11.20
C LYS A 79 -13.41 -12.12 10.57
N ARG A 80 -12.47 -12.83 11.20
CA ARG A 80 -12.20 -14.23 10.91
C ARG A 80 -13.53 -14.95 11.13
N ARG A 81 -14.26 -15.24 10.05
CA ARG A 81 -15.35 -16.21 10.13
C ARG A 81 -14.70 -17.50 10.60
N LYS A 82 -15.10 -17.98 11.79
CA LYS A 82 -14.85 -19.37 12.17
C LYS A 82 -15.54 -20.20 11.08
N LEU A 83 -14.77 -21.06 10.40
CA LEU A 83 -15.38 -22.18 9.71
C LEU A 83 -15.76 -23.16 10.82
N ASP A 84 -17.05 -23.29 11.06
CA ASP A 84 -17.59 -24.43 11.78
C ASP A 84 -17.58 -25.61 10.80
N TRP A 85 -16.75 -26.61 11.09
CA TRP A 85 -16.84 -27.97 10.58
C TRP A 85 -17.13 -28.85 11.79
#